data_AF-A0A497TJI5-F1
#
_entry.id   AF-A0A497TJI5-F1
#
_cell.length_a   1.000
_cell.length_b   1.000
_cell.length_c   1.000
_cell.angle_alpha   90.00
_cell.angle_beta   90.00
_cell.angle_gamma   90.00
#
_symmetry.space_group_name_H-M   'P 1'
#
loop_
_entity.id
_entity.type
_entity.pdbx_description
1 polymer ?
#
loop_
_entity_poly.entity_id
_entity_poly.type
_entity_poly.pdbx_seq_one_letter_code
_entity_poly.pdbx_strand_id
1 'polypeptide(L)'
;MAFNKLLDEQIAWLEAELDRESDAREEQANQVVNDGDSPQKRVRKESGYVPEAKSMPEKLADRRAGMDALLKNECVTLKLITPGQAKKMTRRFLGKDPKVAEEEVVVELRNMLYSQIRQFIRSHEGGPWTSHSAQSDLRMDIAATKSVRAVVTLTQHIFNERDEWLQDNKGGLTGRFFGGRFWTKR
;
A
#
# COMPACT_ATOMS: atom_id res chain seq x y z
N MET A 1 27.97 18.18 17.17
CA MET A 1 27.58 17.64 18.48
C MET A 1 26.17 18.06 18.96
N ALA A 2 25.53 19.09 18.38
CA ALA A 2 24.20 19.55 18.81
C ALA A 2 23.01 18.63 18.40
N PHE A 3 23.15 17.85 17.33
CA PHE A 3 22.07 16.99 16.81
C PHE A 3 21.78 15.77 17.71
N ASN A 4 22.82 15.15 18.27
CA ASN A 4 22.66 13.99 19.16
C ASN A 4 21.92 14.39 20.44
N LYS A 5 22.19 15.59 20.97
CA LYS A 5 21.51 16.10 22.15
C LYS A 5 20.00 16.30 21.92
N LEU A 6 19.61 16.71 20.72
CA LEU A 6 18.20 16.92 20.36
C LEU A 6 17.45 15.60 20.12
N LEU A 7 18.16 14.55 19.68
CA LEU A 7 17.61 13.19 19.60
C LEU A 7 17.43 12.59 21.00
N ASP A 8 18.42 12.75 21.88
CA ASP A 8 18.35 12.25 23.25
C ASP A 8 17.19 12.91 24.03
N GLU A 9 16.96 14.21 23.82
CA GLU A 9 15.82 14.94 24.41
C GLU A 9 14.46 14.45 23.86
N GLN A 10 14.38 14.10 22.57
CA GLN A 10 13.14 13.54 21.99
C GLN A 10 12.86 12.12 22.48
N ILE A 11 13.89 11.30 22.65
CA ILE A 11 13.74 9.94 23.18
C ILE A 11 13.26 9.99 24.63
N ALA A 12 13.88 10.83 25.47
CA ALA A 12 13.46 11.01 26.86
C ALA A 12 12.02 11.52 26.99
N TRP A 13 11.58 12.40 26.07
CA TRP A 13 10.19 12.87 26.06
C TRP A 13 9.20 11.75 25.68
N LEU A 14 9.56 10.91 24.70
CA LEU A 14 8.73 9.77 24.28
C LEU A 14 8.60 8.70 25.37
N GLU A 15 9.68 8.42 26.10
CA GLU A 15 9.67 7.49 27.23
C GLU A 15 8.78 8.02 28.38
N ALA A 16 8.87 9.32 28.71
CA ALA A 16 8.04 9.94 29.73
C ALA A 16 6.55 10.08 29.37
N GLU A 17 6.21 10.06 28.07
CA GLU A 17 4.82 10.03 27.61
C GLU A 17 4.27 8.60 27.65
N LEU A 18 5.10 7.59 27.35
CA LEU A 18 4.72 6.18 27.42
C LEU A 18 4.44 5.73 28.87
N ASP A 19 5.24 6.19 29.83
CA ASP A 19 5.02 5.89 31.26
C ASP A 19 3.74 6.54 31.80
N ARG A 20 3.38 7.75 31.31
CA ARG A 20 2.10 8.39 31.66
C ARG A 20 0.89 7.65 31.08
N GLU A 21 1.00 7.10 29.88
CA GLU A 21 -0.05 6.27 29.30
C GLU A 21 -0.18 4.91 29.99
N SER A 22 0.91 4.33 30.51
CA SER A 22 0.85 3.08 31.28
C SER A 22 0.17 3.27 32.63
N ASP A 23 0.50 4.34 33.36
CA ASP A 23 -0.08 4.63 34.68
C ASP A 23 -1.60 4.91 34.57
N ALA A 24 -2.01 5.67 33.56
CA ALA A 24 -3.43 5.94 33.29
C ALA A 24 -4.23 4.67 32.91
N ARG A 25 -3.56 3.66 32.36
CA ARG A 25 -4.17 2.38 31.97
C ARG A 25 -4.26 1.40 33.14
N GLU A 26 -3.32 1.45 34.09
CA GLU A 26 -3.40 0.68 35.34
C GLU A 26 -4.48 1.22 36.29
N GLU A 27 -4.69 2.54 36.35
CA GLU A 27 -5.79 3.13 37.15
C GLU A 27 -7.18 2.72 36.63
N GLN A 28 -7.37 2.60 35.31
CA GLN A 28 -8.62 2.10 34.74
C GLN A 28 -8.82 0.60 34.95
N ALA A 29 -7.75 -0.19 35.05
CA ALA A 29 -7.84 -1.63 35.30
C ALA A 29 -8.21 -1.94 36.77
N ASN A 30 -7.76 -1.12 37.72
CA ASN A 30 -8.07 -1.31 39.15
C ASN A 30 -9.48 -0.86 39.56
N GLN A 31 -10.14 0.03 38.80
CA GLN A 31 -11.53 0.42 39.07
C GLN A 31 -12.57 -0.67 38.77
N VAL A 32 -12.25 -1.69 37.98
CA VAL A 32 -13.23 -2.69 37.50
C VAL A 32 -13.43 -3.85 38.49
N VAL A 33 -12.63 -3.97 39.55
CA VAL A 33 -12.61 -5.18 40.40
C VAL A 33 -13.37 -5.04 41.73
N ASN A 34 -13.88 -3.85 42.09
CA ASN A 34 -14.31 -3.58 43.48
C ASN A 34 -15.81 -3.41 43.75
N ASP A 35 -16.71 -3.72 42.81
CA ASP A 35 -18.16 -3.65 43.09
C ASP A 35 -18.81 -5.04 43.06
N GLY A 36 -18.67 -5.72 44.20
CA GLY A 36 -19.56 -6.78 44.61
C GLY A 36 -20.80 -6.24 45.34
N ASP A 37 -21.93 -6.87 45.05
CA ASP A 37 -23.15 -7.03 45.88
C ASP A 37 -24.36 -6.06 45.69
N SER A 38 -25.42 -6.63 45.07
CA SER A 38 -26.90 -6.48 45.17
C SER A 38 -27.56 -5.20 45.79
N PRO A 39 -28.80 -4.76 45.42
CA PRO A 39 -29.92 -5.58 44.94
C PRO A 39 -30.78 -5.03 43.77
N GLN A 40 -31.57 -5.96 43.22
CA GLN A 40 -32.48 -5.84 42.08
C GLN A 40 -33.46 -4.64 42.15
N LYS A 41 -33.23 -3.63 41.31
CA LYS A 41 -34.28 -2.70 40.88
C LYS A 41 -34.69 -3.07 39.46
N ARG A 42 -35.89 -3.61 39.29
CA ARG A 42 -36.49 -3.88 37.98
C ARG A 42 -36.78 -2.56 37.27
N VAL A 43 -35.78 -2.03 36.57
CA VAL A 43 -35.96 -0.94 35.62
C VAL A 43 -36.47 -1.56 34.33
N ARG A 44 -37.64 -1.09 33.85
CA ARG A 44 -38.22 -1.46 32.56
C ARG A 44 -37.14 -1.30 31.49
N LYS A 45 -36.77 -2.40 30.84
CA LYS A 45 -35.89 -2.37 29.66
C LYS A 45 -36.68 -1.76 28.52
N GLU A 46 -36.50 -0.46 28.28
CA GLU A 46 -36.70 0.07 26.94
C GLU A 46 -35.77 -0.71 26.01
N SER A 47 -36.38 -1.44 25.08
CA SER A 47 -35.70 -2.18 24.02
C SER A 47 -35.07 -1.19 23.05
N GLY A 48 -34.08 -0.44 23.51
CA GLY A 48 -33.17 0.30 22.65
C GLY A 48 -32.25 -0.71 21.98
N TYR A 49 -32.22 -0.72 20.66
CA TYR A 49 -31.19 -1.41 19.89
C TYR A 49 -29.83 -0.88 20.36
N VAL A 50 -29.05 -1.71 21.05
CA VAL A 50 -27.65 -1.45 21.34
C VAL A 50 -26.87 -2.03 20.17
N PRO A 51 -26.23 -1.21 19.32
CA PRO A 51 -25.42 -1.74 18.23
C PRO A 51 -24.34 -2.65 18.81
N GLU A 52 -24.27 -3.89 18.33
CA GLU A 52 -23.24 -4.85 18.71
C GLU A 52 -21.88 -4.17 18.52
N ALA A 53 -21.10 -4.04 19.60
CA ALA A 53 -19.79 -3.43 19.53
C ALA A 53 -18.90 -4.30 18.62
N LYS A 54 -18.58 -3.79 17.42
CA LYS A 54 -17.74 -4.48 16.44
C LYS A 54 -16.49 -5.04 17.10
N SER A 55 -16.22 -6.32 16.84
CA SER A 55 -15.02 -6.98 17.34
C SER A 55 -13.76 -6.34 16.74
N MET A 56 -12.62 -6.41 17.44
CA MET A 56 -11.35 -5.89 16.93
C MET A 56 -10.97 -6.45 15.54
N PRO A 57 -11.16 -7.75 15.23
CA PRO A 57 -10.97 -8.29 13.88
C PRO A 57 -11.83 -7.61 12.81
N GLU A 58 -13.08 -7.30 13.13
CA GLU A 58 -14.01 -6.64 12.21
C GLU A 58 -13.59 -5.19 11.92
N LYS A 59 -13.15 -4.45 12.95
CA LYS A 59 -12.55 -3.12 12.78
C LYS A 59 -11.28 -3.17 11.91
N LEU A 60 -10.45 -4.20 12.06
CA LEU A 60 -9.27 -4.39 11.22
C LEU A 60 -9.63 -4.74 9.78
N ALA A 61 -10.70 -5.52 9.56
CA ALA A 61 -11.21 -5.83 8.23
C ALA A 61 -11.72 -4.58 7.51
N ASP A 62 -12.50 -3.73 8.19
CA ASP A 62 -13.00 -2.45 7.66
C ASP A 62 -11.85 -1.52 7.23
N ARG A 63 -10.78 -1.43 8.04
CA ARG A 63 -9.59 -0.63 7.71
C ARG A 63 -8.83 -1.16 6.49
N ARG A 64 -8.88 -2.47 6.24
CA ARG A 64 -8.24 -3.11 5.09
C ARG A 64 -9.09 -3.08 3.83
N ALA A 65 -10.41 -2.94 3.96
CA ALA A 65 -11.34 -2.97 2.84
C ALA A 65 -10.96 -1.97 1.73
N GLY A 66 -10.49 -0.77 2.12
CA GLY A 66 -9.99 0.23 1.17
C GLY A 66 -8.79 -0.25 0.34
N MET A 67 -7.77 -0.81 1.00
CA MET A 67 -6.60 -1.37 0.33
C MET A 67 -6.95 -2.59 -0.53
N ASP A 68 -7.83 -3.46 -0.02
CA ASP A 68 -8.30 -4.64 -0.73
C ASP A 68 -9.06 -4.29 -2.01
N ALA A 69 -9.87 -3.23 -1.97
CA ALA A 69 -10.56 -2.72 -3.15
C ALA A 69 -9.58 -2.18 -4.20
N LEU A 70 -8.57 -1.40 -3.78
CA LEU A 70 -7.52 -0.91 -4.68
C LEU A 70 -6.76 -2.06 -5.34
N LEU A 71 -6.39 -3.10 -4.57
CA LEU A 71 -5.66 -4.26 -5.10
C LEU A 71 -6.49 -5.07 -6.09
N LYS A 72 -7.75 -5.38 -5.76
CA LYS A 72 -8.60 -6.25 -6.58
C LYS A 72 -9.15 -5.55 -7.81
N ASN A 73 -9.35 -4.24 -7.74
CA ASN A 73 -9.92 -3.45 -8.82
C ASN A 73 -8.83 -2.67 -9.56
N GLU A 74 -8.34 -1.58 -8.98
CA GLU A 74 -7.51 -0.61 -9.70
C GLU A 74 -6.15 -1.20 -10.13
N CYS A 75 -5.44 -1.89 -9.24
CA CYS A 75 -4.15 -2.51 -9.60
C CYS A 75 -4.30 -3.61 -10.66
N VAL A 76 -5.43 -4.34 -10.66
CA VAL A 76 -5.73 -5.39 -11.64
C VAL A 76 -6.16 -4.77 -12.98
N THR A 77 -7.03 -3.77 -12.95
CA THR A 77 -7.49 -3.03 -14.15
C THR A 77 -6.32 -2.37 -14.87
N LEU A 78 -5.39 -1.76 -14.12
CA LEU A 78 -4.14 -1.21 -14.65
C LEU A 78 -3.18 -2.28 -15.16
N LYS A 79 -3.45 -3.58 -14.94
CA LYS A 79 -2.55 -4.70 -15.25
C LYS A 79 -1.20 -4.60 -14.52
N LEU A 80 -1.15 -3.86 -13.41
CA LEU A 80 0.03 -3.81 -12.55
C LEU A 80 0.25 -5.19 -11.89
N ILE A 81 -0.84 -5.84 -11.46
CA ILE A 81 -0.83 -7.20 -10.93
C ILE A 81 -1.93 -8.03 -11.55
N THR A 82 -1.78 -9.35 -11.51
CA THR A 82 -2.83 -10.30 -11.89
C THR A 82 -3.88 -10.47 -10.78
N PRO A 83 -5.11 -10.89 -11.10
CA PRO A 83 -6.14 -11.21 -10.08
C PRO A 83 -5.65 -12.25 -9.06
N GLY A 84 -4.86 -13.23 -9.52
CA GLY A 84 -4.26 -14.25 -8.66
C GLY A 84 -3.26 -13.66 -7.67
N GLN A 85 -2.42 -12.73 -8.13
CA GLN A 85 -1.49 -12.00 -7.25
C GLN A 85 -2.24 -11.12 -6.24
N ALA A 86 -3.25 -10.36 -6.67
CA ALA A 86 -4.08 -9.55 -5.76
C ALA A 86 -4.67 -10.41 -4.64
N LYS A 87 -5.25 -11.57 -4.98
CA LYS A 87 -5.79 -12.51 -4.00
C LYS A 87 -4.73 -13.07 -3.06
N LYS A 88 -3.53 -13.38 -3.56
CA LYS A 88 -2.39 -13.86 -2.75
C LYS A 88 -1.91 -12.77 -1.78
N MET A 89 -1.81 -11.53 -2.24
CA MET A 89 -1.43 -10.38 -1.44
C MET A 89 -2.44 -10.15 -0.31
N THR A 90 -3.74 -9.99 -0.60
CA THR A 90 -4.78 -9.85 0.44
C THR A 90 -4.70 -10.95 1.51
N ARG A 91 -4.52 -12.21 1.10
CA ARG A 91 -4.43 -13.34 2.04
C ARG A 91 -3.20 -13.29 2.95
N ARG A 92 -2.05 -12.87 2.42
CA ARG A 92 -0.78 -12.81 3.17
C ARG A 92 -0.80 -11.84 4.35
N PHE A 93 -1.71 -10.87 4.32
CA PHE A 93 -1.75 -9.82 5.34
C PHE A 93 -2.92 -9.98 6.32
N LEU A 94 -3.70 -11.05 6.21
CA LEU A 94 -4.67 -11.45 7.24
C LEU A 94 -3.97 -11.55 8.60
N GLY A 95 -4.49 -10.85 9.62
CA GLY A 95 -3.89 -10.80 10.97
C GLY A 95 -2.76 -9.79 11.19
N LYS A 96 -2.22 -9.11 10.16
CA LYS A 96 -1.19 -8.05 10.34
C LYS A 96 -1.77 -6.69 10.70
N ASP A 97 -0.99 -5.81 11.32
CA ASP A 97 -1.40 -4.40 11.44
C ASP A 97 -1.63 -3.79 10.04
N PRO A 98 -2.73 -3.03 9.80
CA PRO A 98 -3.02 -2.47 8.49
C PRO A 98 -1.92 -1.58 7.91
N LYS A 99 -1.17 -0.85 8.74
CA LYS A 99 -0.08 0.02 8.24
C LYS A 99 1.09 -0.81 7.74
N VAL A 100 1.52 -1.79 8.53
CA VAL A 100 2.60 -2.73 8.15
C VAL A 100 2.23 -3.51 6.88
N ALA A 101 0.97 -3.96 6.81
CA ALA A 101 0.45 -4.62 5.62
C ALA A 101 0.52 -3.71 4.38
N GLU A 102 0.10 -2.44 4.51
CA GLU A 102 0.19 -1.47 3.42
C GLU A 102 1.63 -1.23 2.99
N GLU A 103 2.57 -1.04 3.90
CA GLU A 103 3.99 -0.83 3.56
C GLU A 103 4.57 -1.99 2.75
N GLU A 104 4.32 -3.24 3.18
CA GLU A 104 4.75 -4.43 2.44
C GLU A 104 4.12 -4.50 1.04
N VAL A 105 2.83 -4.19 0.92
CA VAL A 105 2.13 -4.13 -0.37
C VAL A 105 2.75 -3.08 -1.27
N VAL A 106 3.01 -1.88 -0.75
CA VAL A 106 3.56 -0.77 -1.53
C VAL A 106 4.96 -1.12 -2.05
N VAL A 107 5.80 -1.80 -1.27
CA VAL A 107 7.10 -2.28 -1.74
C VAL A 107 6.94 -3.30 -2.88
N GLU A 108 6.05 -4.28 -2.73
CA GLU A 108 5.82 -5.29 -3.77
C GLU A 108 5.27 -4.68 -5.07
N LEU A 109 4.33 -3.73 -4.96
CA LEU A 109 3.78 -3.02 -6.12
C LEU A 109 4.82 -2.13 -6.81
N ARG A 110 5.66 -1.41 -6.04
CA ARG A 110 6.79 -0.62 -6.60
C ARG A 110 7.73 -1.49 -7.41
N ASN A 111 8.10 -2.65 -6.88
CA ASN A 111 8.99 -3.60 -7.57
C ASN A 111 8.35 -4.16 -8.85
N MET A 112 7.05 -4.43 -8.81
CA MET A 112 6.30 -4.90 -9.99
C MET A 112 6.26 -3.82 -11.07
N LEU A 113 5.89 -2.59 -10.71
CA LEU A 113 5.84 -1.43 -11.60
C LEU A 113 7.21 -1.18 -12.24
N TYR A 114 8.26 -1.14 -11.42
CA TYR A 114 9.63 -0.95 -11.89
C TYR A 114 10.05 -2.04 -12.89
N SER A 115 9.70 -3.30 -12.62
CA SER A 115 10.01 -4.41 -13.52
C SER A 115 9.32 -4.28 -14.87
N GLN A 116 8.03 -3.91 -14.88
CA GLN A 116 7.27 -3.69 -16.10
C GLN A 116 7.84 -2.51 -16.93
N ILE A 117 8.11 -1.38 -16.29
CA ILE A 117 8.69 -0.19 -16.95
C ILE A 117 10.08 -0.52 -17.50
N ARG A 118 10.93 -1.18 -16.71
CA ARG A 118 12.27 -1.57 -17.16
C ARG A 118 12.24 -2.49 -18.37
N GLN A 119 11.30 -3.44 -18.40
CA GLN A 119 11.09 -4.31 -19.56
C GLN A 119 10.64 -3.48 -20.77
N PHE A 120 9.67 -2.59 -20.58
CA PHE A 120 9.17 -1.72 -21.65
C PHE A 120 10.26 -0.85 -22.27
N ILE A 121 11.04 -0.14 -21.44
CA ILE A 121 12.18 0.70 -21.83
C ILE A 121 13.16 -0.08 -22.71
N ARG A 122 13.50 -1.32 -22.31
CA ARG A 122 14.42 -2.17 -23.08
C ARG A 122 13.86 -2.59 -24.42
N SER A 123 12.56 -2.90 -24.48
CA SER A 123 11.91 -3.38 -25.70
C SER A 123 11.60 -2.27 -26.71
N HIS A 124 11.56 -1.00 -26.27
CA HIS A 124 11.12 0.14 -27.09
C HIS A 124 12.15 1.27 -27.14
N GLU A 125 13.45 0.95 -27.00
CA GLU A 125 14.55 1.92 -27.10
C GLU A 125 14.37 3.16 -26.19
N GLY A 126 13.79 2.97 -24.99
CA GLY A 126 13.49 4.05 -24.05
C GLY A 126 12.02 4.46 -24.01
N GLY A 127 11.27 4.28 -25.09
CA GLY A 127 9.86 4.70 -25.17
C GLY A 127 9.71 6.21 -24.96
N PRO A 128 8.72 6.69 -24.18
CA PRO A 128 8.61 8.11 -23.85
C PRO A 128 9.77 8.61 -22.97
N TRP A 129 10.52 7.72 -22.33
CA TRP A 129 11.61 8.05 -21.39
C TRP A 129 12.98 7.70 -21.98
N THR A 130 13.31 8.27 -23.13
CA THR A 130 14.58 8.00 -23.84
C THR A 130 15.82 8.51 -23.12
N SER A 131 15.71 9.60 -22.35
CA SER A 131 16.83 10.23 -21.66
C SER A 131 17.16 9.53 -20.33
N HIS A 132 18.44 9.53 -19.96
CA HIS A 132 18.88 8.94 -18.69
C HIS A 132 18.27 9.67 -17.48
N SER A 133 18.10 11.00 -17.56
CA SER A 133 17.45 11.81 -16.53
C SER A 133 16.00 11.39 -16.34
N ALA A 134 15.19 11.30 -17.41
CA ALA A 134 13.79 10.91 -17.30
C ALA A 134 13.62 9.50 -16.69
N GLN A 135 14.51 8.56 -17.04
CA GLN A 135 14.50 7.24 -16.41
C GLN A 135 14.94 7.26 -14.94
N SER A 136 15.80 8.20 -14.55
CA SER A 136 16.18 8.41 -13.15
C SER A 136 15.03 9.02 -12.36
N ASP A 137 14.35 10.00 -12.92
CA ASP A 137 13.19 10.66 -12.31
C ASP A 137 12.07 9.65 -12.07
N LEU A 138 11.75 8.81 -13.07
CA LEU A 138 10.82 7.69 -12.88
C LEU A 138 11.20 6.75 -11.73
N ARG A 139 12.48 6.41 -11.58
CA ARG A 139 12.95 5.55 -10.47
C ARG A 139 12.72 6.24 -9.14
N MET A 140 13.01 7.53 -9.06
CA MET A 140 12.81 8.33 -7.85
C MET A 140 11.33 8.47 -7.51
N ASP A 141 10.48 8.75 -8.48
CA ASP A 141 9.03 8.89 -8.29
C ASP A 141 8.42 7.58 -7.80
N ILE A 142 8.79 6.45 -8.41
CA ILE A 142 8.35 5.13 -7.95
C ILE A 142 8.82 4.90 -6.52
N ALA A 143 10.10 5.15 -6.20
CA ALA A 143 10.65 4.96 -4.85
C ALA A 143 9.98 5.85 -3.80
N ALA A 144 9.59 7.07 -4.16
CA ALA A 144 8.97 8.05 -3.26
C ALA A 144 7.54 7.70 -2.84
N THR A 145 6.86 6.77 -3.53
CA THR A 145 5.49 6.36 -3.17
C THR A 145 5.43 5.65 -1.81
N LYS A 146 4.47 6.05 -0.96
CA LYS A 146 4.33 5.54 0.42
C LYS A 146 3.00 4.82 0.71
N SER A 147 2.03 4.89 -0.19
CA SER A 147 0.71 4.27 -0.03
C SER A 147 0.25 3.57 -1.30
N VAL A 148 -0.68 2.62 -1.19
CA VAL A 148 -1.16 1.86 -2.37
C VAL A 148 -1.82 2.80 -3.37
N ARG A 149 -2.59 3.77 -2.87
CA ARG A 149 -3.24 4.79 -3.71
C ARG A 149 -2.24 5.63 -4.49
N ALA A 150 -1.12 6.01 -3.87
CA ALA A 150 -0.07 6.77 -4.55
C ALA A 150 0.56 5.95 -5.68
N VAL A 151 0.84 4.66 -5.46
CA VAL A 151 1.36 3.76 -6.50
C VAL A 151 0.38 3.62 -7.66
N VAL A 152 -0.91 3.46 -7.36
CA VAL A 152 -1.95 3.35 -8.39
C VAL A 152 -2.04 4.62 -9.23
N THR A 153 -2.06 5.79 -8.59
CA THR A 153 -2.12 7.09 -9.26
C THR A 153 -0.90 7.29 -10.18
N LEU A 154 0.29 6.99 -9.68
CA LEU A 154 1.52 7.07 -10.47
C LEU A 154 1.50 6.07 -11.63
N THR A 155 1.03 4.84 -11.39
CA THR A 155 0.93 3.82 -12.43
C THR A 155 -0.01 4.25 -13.55
N GLN A 156 -1.17 4.84 -13.22
CA GLN A 156 -2.10 5.37 -14.21
C GLN A 156 -1.43 6.44 -15.07
N HIS A 157 -0.71 7.38 -14.46
CA HIS A 157 -0.01 8.44 -15.19
C HIS A 157 1.03 7.87 -16.15
N ILE A 158 1.91 7.00 -15.66
CA ILE A 158 2.97 6.35 -16.44
C ILE A 158 2.38 5.52 -17.59
N PHE A 159 1.30 4.77 -17.34
CA PHE A 159 0.71 3.92 -18.37
C PHE A 159 -0.08 4.73 -19.40
N ASN A 160 -0.67 5.86 -19.03
CA ASN A 160 -1.24 6.79 -20.00
C ASN A 160 -0.16 7.36 -20.91
N GLU A 161 0.95 7.87 -20.37
CA GLU A 161 2.07 8.41 -21.16
C GLU A 161 2.65 7.33 -22.09
N ARG A 162 2.82 6.10 -21.58
CA ARG A 162 3.24 4.95 -22.39
C ARG A 162 2.27 4.68 -23.54
N ASP A 163 0.98 4.63 -23.25
CA ASP A 163 -0.03 4.25 -24.22
C ASP A 163 -0.22 5.35 -25.27
N GLU A 164 -0.17 6.63 -24.88
CA GLU A 164 -0.11 7.78 -25.79
C GLU A 164 1.09 7.67 -26.73
N TRP A 165 2.29 7.46 -26.18
CA TRP A 165 3.50 7.26 -26.99
C TRP A 165 3.36 6.08 -27.95
N LEU A 166 2.79 4.96 -27.50
CA LEU A 166 2.53 3.82 -28.37
C LEU A 166 1.57 4.18 -29.50
N GLN A 167 0.50 4.92 -29.24
CA GLN A 167 -0.45 5.36 -30.27
C GLN A 167 0.23 6.23 -31.32
N ASP A 168 1.05 7.18 -30.90
CA ASP A 168 1.77 8.09 -31.80
C ASP A 168 2.82 7.36 -32.66
N ASN A 169 3.40 6.29 -32.11
CA ASN A 169 4.45 5.50 -32.77
C ASN A 169 3.93 4.22 -33.46
N LYS A 170 2.61 3.94 -33.44
CA LYS A 170 2.00 2.77 -34.10
C LYS A 170 2.26 2.72 -35.61
N GLY A 171 2.48 3.86 -36.26
CA GLY A 171 2.83 3.94 -37.68
C GLY A 171 4.27 3.49 -38.00
N GLY A 172 5.19 3.49 -37.03
CA GLY A 172 6.60 3.12 -37.22
C GLY A 172 6.99 1.73 -36.69
N LEU A 173 6.20 1.16 -35.77
CA LEU A 173 6.54 -0.09 -35.09
C LEU A 173 6.05 -1.36 -35.81
N THR A 174 5.07 -1.26 -36.72
CA THR A 174 4.59 -2.42 -37.51
C THR A 174 5.62 -2.96 -38.51
N GLY A 175 6.69 -2.22 -38.82
CA GLY A 175 7.76 -2.66 -39.71
C GLY A 175 8.98 -3.32 -39.05
N ARG A 176 9.14 -3.23 -37.73
CA ARG A 176 10.39 -3.68 -37.05
C ARG A 176 10.30 -5.03 -36.32
N PHE A 177 9.12 -5.61 -36.14
CA PHE A 177 8.96 -6.86 -35.36
C PHE A 177 8.87 -8.17 -36.18
N PHE A 178 8.97 -8.12 -37.53
CA PHE A 178 9.01 -9.33 -38.38
C PHE A 178 10.17 -9.31 -39.41
N GLY A 179 11.33 -8.76 -39.04
CA GLY A 179 12.57 -8.83 -39.83
C GLY A 179 13.26 -10.18 -39.66
N GLY A 180 13.10 -11.07 -40.64
CA GLY A 180 13.46 -12.48 -40.62
C GLY A 180 14.92 -12.80 -40.29
N ARG A 181 15.09 -13.79 -39.42
CA ARG A 181 16.33 -14.53 -39.21
C ARG A 181 16.43 -15.61 -40.30
N PHE A 182 16.72 -15.21 -41.54
CA PHE A 182 17.10 -16.17 -42.59
C PHE A 182 18.57 -16.54 -42.42
N TRP A 183 18.81 -17.72 -41.87
CA TRP A 183 20.12 -18.37 -41.90
C TRP A 183 20.45 -18.74 -43.36
N THR A 184 21.36 -18.01 -43.99
CA THR A 184 22.10 -18.52 -45.15
C THR A 184 23.34 -19.24 -44.65
N LYS A 185 23.30 -20.58 -44.68
CA LYS A 185 24.51 -21.41 -44.62
C LYS A 185 25.31 -21.18 -45.90
N ARG A 186 26.61 -20.96 -45.76
CA ARG A 186 27.60 -21.21 -46.81
C ARG A 186 28.69 -22.08 -46.20
#